data_AF-A0AAF0EFC0-F1
#
_entry.id   AF-A0AAF0EFC0-F1
#
_cell.length_a   1.000
_cell.length_b   1.000
_cell.length_c   1.000
_cell.angle_alpha   90.00
_cell.angle_beta   90.00
_cell.angle_gamma   90.00
#
_symmetry.space_group_name_H-M   'P 1'
#
loop_
_entity.id
_entity.type
_entity.pdbx_description
1 polymer ?
#
loop_
_entity_poly.entity_id
_entity_poly.type
_entity_poly.pdbx_seq_one_letter_code
_entity_poly.pdbx_strand_id
1 'polypeptide(L)'
;MVYLNALVGQVLCEYINGKLKKHILGTGYGMPSSHSQFCGFFCAFWSLHILLHWPSSSSRQLRSAWLQCLDQAYMLFLTILFSALTCYSRHHLLYHTPEQIMVGAGLGFLMGLMYFTVTEYLFKHTAFTQTWWKAFLRSSVCRALRVCDSSLSCPKGMVESTYSHWYEGLGTTSLALHGWDGSHPAHVSMMLRALEEADHCAAVKTAFSVGCVLAINGKQLDDVSADWSGRMEPLALTTGFSRELPGNTHAEECAMEKLVRYCATTPEAVSSHSVSEVRKRTPLYIALYTTMEPCSERLSGNVPCAQRILAFNERPPVSTAAWLSRGIMDKQATHTRTSLDRTLRPLRIVLVVQGVREPDDFVQCKATRMLRAADVHVTQAVPTGSPATMGLACPSLTSIALHVPGETPEVWLEDACLRMARKGQ
;
A
#
# COMPACT_ATOMS: atom_id res chain seq x y z
N MET A 1 -6.03 12.95 18.55
CA MET A 1 -4.88 13.86 18.78
C MET A 1 -5.19 15.34 18.57
N VAL A 2 -6.02 15.72 17.58
CA VAL A 2 -6.33 17.14 17.30
C VAL A 2 -6.80 17.94 18.53
N TYR A 3 -7.64 17.36 19.40
CA TYR A 3 -8.09 18.03 20.64
C TYR A 3 -6.95 18.36 21.61
N LEU A 4 -5.99 17.45 21.78
CA LEU A 4 -4.82 17.67 22.63
C LEU A 4 -3.91 18.72 22.00
N ASN A 5 -3.74 18.68 20.69
CA ASN A 5 -2.97 19.67 19.95
C ASN A 5 -3.59 21.08 20.08
N ALA A 6 -4.92 21.18 19.94
CA ALA A 6 -5.65 22.43 20.14
C ALA A 6 -5.46 22.98 21.56
N LEU A 7 -5.50 22.10 22.58
CA LEU A 7 -5.28 22.48 23.97
C LEU A 7 -3.85 23.01 24.19
N VAL A 8 -2.83 22.34 23.64
CA VAL A 8 -1.43 22.81 23.72
C VAL A 8 -1.27 24.17 23.04
N GLY A 9 -1.86 24.34 21.86
CA GLY A 9 -1.85 25.63 21.17
C GLY A 9 -2.54 26.74 21.96
N GLN A 10 -3.63 26.42 22.64
CA GLN A 10 -4.34 27.36 23.51
C GLN A 10 -3.49 27.77 24.73
N VAL A 11 -2.84 26.81 25.40
CA VAL A 11 -1.93 27.09 26.53
C VAL A 11 -0.75 27.96 26.06
N LEU A 12 -0.20 27.67 24.88
CA LEU A 12 0.87 28.48 24.29
C LEU A 12 0.39 29.90 23.96
N CYS A 13 -0.84 30.03 23.45
CA CYS A 13 -1.48 31.31 23.17
C CYS A 13 -1.60 32.17 24.43
N GLU A 14 -2.05 31.56 25.54
CA GLU A 14 -2.14 32.22 26.84
C GLU A 14 -0.77 32.61 27.41
N TYR A 15 0.24 31.75 27.27
CA TYR A 15 1.60 32.05 27.70
C TYR A 15 2.20 33.24 26.93
N ILE A 16 2.06 33.26 25.60
CA ILE A 16 2.54 34.35 24.75
C ILE A 16 1.78 35.64 25.10
N ASN A 17 0.47 35.57 25.31
CA ASN A 17 -0.31 36.71 25.76
C ASN A 17 0.18 37.25 27.10
N GLY A 18 0.45 36.38 28.07
CA GLY A 18 0.98 36.76 29.37
C GLY A 18 2.34 37.46 29.27
N LYS A 19 3.22 37.01 28.37
CA LYS A 19 4.48 37.67 28.05
C LYS A 19 4.27 39.03 27.38
N LEU A 20 3.38 39.10 26.39
CA LEU A 20 3.08 40.31 25.64
C LEU A 20 2.53 41.42 26.55
N LYS A 21 1.61 41.07 27.44
CA LYS A 21 1.06 41.98 28.46
C LYS A 21 2.15 42.56 29.35
N LYS A 22 3.05 41.70 29.84
CA LYS A 22 4.19 42.12 30.67
C LYS A 22 5.17 43.04 29.93
N HIS A 23 5.33 42.86 28.62
CA HIS A 23 6.31 43.61 27.83
C HIS A 23 5.79 44.94 27.29
N ILE A 24 4.51 45.02 26.90
CA ILE A 24 3.93 46.22 26.28
C ILE A 24 3.33 47.19 27.30
N LEU A 25 2.78 46.72 28.42
CA LEU A 25 1.88 47.53 29.28
C LEU A 25 2.29 47.64 30.75
N GLY A 26 3.39 47.02 31.18
CA GLY A 26 3.71 46.92 32.61
C GLY A 26 2.60 46.19 33.39
N THR A 27 2.24 46.68 34.59
CA THR A 27 1.13 46.13 35.41
C THR A 27 -0.27 46.53 34.91
N GLY A 28 -0.38 47.11 33.72
CA GLY A 28 -1.64 47.58 33.13
C GLY A 28 -2.64 46.45 32.89
N TYR A 29 -3.81 46.56 33.51
CA TYR A 29 -4.90 45.60 33.39
C TYR A 29 -5.64 45.76 32.05
N GLY A 30 -5.66 44.71 31.21
CA GLY A 30 -6.79 44.50 30.29
C GLY A 30 -6.57 44.51 28.78
N MET A 31 -5.40 44.88 28.23
CA MET A 31 -5.15 44.84 26.79
C MET A 31 -4.03 43.85 26.41
N PRO A 32 -4.22 42.95 25.42
CA PRO A 32 -5.50 42.56 24.82
C PRO A 32 -6.38 41.75 25.79
N SER A 33 -7.68 41.63 25.49
CA SER A 33 -8.58 40.78 26.27
C SER A 33 -8.19 39.30 26.11
N SER A 34 -7.88 38.62 27.23
CA SER A 34 -7.50 37.20 27.23
C SER A 34 -8.64 36.31 26.74
N HIS A 35 -9.88 36.65 27.09
CA HIS A 35 -11.06 35.89 26.68
C HIS A 35 -11.34 36.02 25.19
N SER A 36 -11.24 37.23 24.63
CA SER A 36 -11.44 37.39 23.19
C SER A 36 -10.30 36.75 22.39
N GLN A 37 -9.07 36.76 22.91
CA GLN A 37 -7.95 36.04 22.31
C GLN A 37 -8.11 34.53 22.34
N PHE A 38 -8.55 33.95 23.46
CA PHE A 38 -8.93 32.54 23.54
C PHE A 38 -9.95 32.20 22.44
N CYS A 39 -11.02 32.99 22.34
CA CYS A 39 -12.07 32.76 21.35
C CYS A 39 -11.57 32.94 19.91
N GLY A 40 -10.68 33.90 19.66
CA GLY A 40 -10.04 34.09 18.37
C GLY A 40 -9.24 32.86 17.94
N PHE A 41 -8.41 32.33 18.84
CA PHE A 41 -7.63 31.11 18.58
C PHE A 41 -8.55 29.91 18.34
N PHE A 42 -9.49 29.67 19.26
CA PHE A 42 -10.46 28.58 19.18
C PHE A 42 -11.23 28.61 17.86
N CYS A 43 -11.74 29.79 17.49
CA CYS A 43 -12.49 29.99 16.25
C CYS A 43 -11.62 29.68 15.01
N ALA A 44 -10.41 30.24 14.92
CA ALA A 44 -9.51 30.01 13.79
C ALA A 44 -9.12 28.54 13.64
N PHE A 45 -8.66 27.91 14.72
CA PHE A 45 -8.17 26.53 14.70
C PHE A 45 -9.27 25.55 14.30
N TRP A 46 -10.43 25.61 14.95
CA TRP A 46 -11.52 24.66 14.68
C TRP A 46 -12.23 24.94 13.35
N SER A 47 -12.39 26.20 12.95
CA SER A 47 -12.95 26.52 11.64
C SER A 47 -12.07 25.96 10.52
N LEU A 48 -10.74 26.15 10.62
CA LEU A 48 -9.81 25.61 9.63
C LEU A 48 -9.78 24.08 9.62
N HIS A 49 -9.84 23.45 10.79
CA HIS A 49 -9.96 21.99 10.90
C HIS A 49 -11.22 21.47 10.20
N ILE A 50 -12.38 22.05 10.49
CA ILE A 50 -13.67 21.67 9.91
C ILE A 50 -13.68 21.88 8.39
N LEU A 51 -13.21 23.04 7.92
CA LEU A 51 -13.19 23.37 6.49
C LEU A 51 -12.27 22.43 5.68
N LEU A 52 -11.11 22.05 6.23
CA LEU A 52 -10.18 21.13 5.56
C LEU A 52 -10.63 19.67 5.61
N HIS A 53 -11.47 19.29 6.57
CA HIS A 53 -12.08 17.97 6.69
C HIS A 53 -13.54 17.96 6.23
N TRP A 54 -13.93 18.95 5.41
CA TRP A 54 -15.28 19.03 4.90
C TRP A 54 -15.60 17.78 4.07
N PRO A 55 -16.77 17.16 4.24
CA PRO A 55 -17.11 15.94 3.52
C PRO A 55 -17.12 16.19 2.01
N SER A 56 -16.28 15.46 1.25
CA SER A 56 -16.30 15.52 -0.21
C SER A 56 -17.38 14.60 -0.77
N SER A 57 -18.10 15.07 -1.79
CA SER A 57 -19.19 14.32 -2.44
C SER A 57 -18.62 13.27 -3.39
N SER A 58 -18.03 12.20 -2.86
CA SER A 58 -17.75 10.97 -3.61
C SER A 58 -18.83 9.94 -3.30
N SER A 59 -19.39 9.35 -4.35
CA SER A 59 -20.69 8.70 -4.33
C SER A 59 -20.66 7.25 -3.82
N ARG A 60 -21.19 7.04 -2.61
CA ARG A 60 -22.01 5.88 -2.22
C ARG A 60 -22.66 6.22 -0.88
N GLN A 61 -23.99 6.44 -0.87
CA GLN A 61 -24.83 6.95 0.23
C GLN A 61 -24.90 8.49 0.37
N LEU A 62 -25.55 9.15 -0.60
CA LEU A 62 -25.93 10.57 -0.57
C LEU A 62 -26.54 11.03 0.77
N ARG A 63 -27.38 10.19 1.41
CA ARG A 63 -28.02 10.48 2.70
C ARG A 63 -27.01 10.57 3.86
N SER A 64 -25.93 9.80 3.84
CA SER A 64 -24.90 9.81 4.88
C SER A 64 -23.93 10.99 4.73
N ALA A 65 -23.61 11.38 3.49
CA ALA A 65 -22.76 12.52 3.21
C ALA A 65 -23.48 13.84 3.54
N TRP A 66 -24.78 13.95 3.22
CA TRP A 66 -25.59 15.11 3.60
C TRP A 66 -25.68 15.31 5.11
N LEU A 67 -25.92 14.24 5.89
CA LEU A 67 -25.94 14.31 7.34
C LEU A 67 -24.59 14.76 7.91
N GLN A 68 -23.48 14.24 7.37
CA GLN A 68 -22.14 14.67 7.77
C GLN A 68 -21.86 16.13 7.41
N CYS A 69 -22.30 16.61 6.24
CA CYS A 69 -22.19 18.03 5.89
C CYS A 69 -23.02 18.91 6.84
N LEU A 70 -24.23 18.48 7.21
CA LEU A 70 -25.07 19.19 8.17
C LEU A 70 -24.41 19.23 9.55
N ASP A 71 -23.85 18.11 10.02
CA ASP A 71 -23.12 18.05 11.29
C ASP A 71 -21.92 18.99 11.29
N GLN A 72 -21.10 19.00 10.22
CA GLN A 72 -19.94 19.89 10.10
C GLN A 72 -20.35 21.36 9.98
N ALA A 73 -21.40 21.66 9.21
CA ALA A 73 -21.97 23.01 9.11
C ALA A 73 -22.48 23.50 10.46
N TYR A 74 -23.17 22.63 11.20
CA TYR A 74 -23.68 22.92 12.54
C TYR A 74 -22.54 23.18 13.53
N MET A 75 -21.48 22.36 13.53
CA MET A 75 -20.32 22.56 14.39
C MET A 75 -19.55 23.84 14.04
N LEU A 76 -19.41 24.16 12.76
CA LEU A 76 -18.79 25.42 12.31
C LEU A 76 -19.61 26.63 12.78
N PHE A 77 -20.93 26.57 12.60
CA PHE A 77 -21.84 27.61 13.06
C PHE A 77 -21.74 27.82 14.58
N LEU A 78 -21.81 26.74 15.37
CA LEU A 78 -21.68 26.83 16.83
C LEU A 78 -20.32 27.40 17.26
N THR A 79 -19.24 26.99 16.60
CA THR A 79 -17.88 27.48 16.88
C THR A 79 -17.79 28.99 16.71
N ILE A 80 -18.31 29.50 15.59
CA ILE A 80 -18.33 30.93 15.30
C ILE A 80 -19.28 31.67 16.26
N LEU A 81 -20.48 31.12 16.48
CA LEU A 81 -21.51 31.71 17.33
C LEU A 81 -21.03 31.86 18.78
N PHE A 82 -20.52 30.79 19.40
CA PHE A 82 -20.05 30.86 20.79
C PHE A 82 -18.81 31.75 20.96
N SER A 83 -17.94 31.79 19.95
CA SER A 83 -16.81 32.73 19.94
C SER A 83 -17.29 34.18 19.90
N ALA A 84 -18.27 34.49 19.05
CA ALA A 84 -18.88 35.81 18.96
C ALA A 84 -19.66 36.19 20.23
N LEU A 85 -20.45 35.27 20.79
CA LEU A 85 -21.20 35.47 22.04
C LEU A 85 -20.27 35.74 23.22
N THR A 86 -19.12 35.07 23.28
CA THR A 86 -18.13 35.31 24.33
C THR A 86 -17.53 36.70 24.20
N CYS A 87 -17.17 37.12 22.99
CA CYS A 87 -16.72 38.50 22.73
C CYS A 87 -17.81 39.53 23.09
N TYR A 88 -19.06 39.29 22.68
CA TYR A 88 -20.20 40.14 23.01
C TYR A 88 -20.43 40.24 24.52
N SER A 89 -20.35 39.12 25.25
CA SER A 89 -20.50 39.10 26.71
C SER A 89 -19.47 39.99 27.40
N ARG A 90 -18.23 40.04 26.90
CA ARG A 90 -17.19 40.92 27.45
C ARG A 90 -17.46 42.40 27.22
N HIS A 91 -18.10 42.73 26.10
CA HIS A 91 -18.55 44.09 25.82
C HIS A 91 -19.78 44.46 26.65
N HIS A 92 -20.82 43.62 26.63
CA HIS A 92 -22.10 43.85 27.29
C HIS A 92 -21.99 43.96 28.81
N LEU A 93 -21.12 43.14 29.43
CA LEU A 93 -20.86 43.19 30.87
C LEU A 93 -19.82 44.25 31.27
N LEU A 94 -19.41 45.11 30.33
CA LEU A 94 -18.49 46.22 30.54
C LEU A 94 -17.11 45.80 31.08
N TYR A 95 -16.69 44.56 30.83
CA TYR A 95 -15.37 44.07 31.23
C TYR A 95 -14.24 44.60 30.35
N HIS A 96 -14.51 44.85 29.06
CA HIS A 96 -13.52 45.28 28.07
C HIS A 96 -14.11 46.21 27.01
N THR A 97 -13.28 47.09 26.46
CA THR A 97 -13.67 47.97 25.34
C THR A 97 -13.72 47.19 24.01
N PRO A 98 -14.46 47.66 22.99
CA PRO A 98 -14.47 47.03 21.67
C PRO A 98 -13.08 46.85 21.07
N GLU A 99 -12.18 47.81 21.25
CA GLU A 99 -10.80 47.76 20.73
C GLU A 99 -9.99 46.66 21.42
N GLN A 100 -10.09 46.53 22.75
CA GLN A 100 -9.43 45.45 23.50
C GLN A 100 -9.91 44.07 23.06
N ILE A 101 -11.21 43.96 22.75
CA ILE A 101 -11.83 42.73 22.27
C ILE A 101 -11.33 42.40 20.86
N MET A 102 -11.39 43.36 19.93
CA MET A 102 -10.95 43.19 18.54
C MET A 102 -9.47 42.84 18.43
N VAL A 103 -8.60 43.54 19.17
CA VAL A 103 -7.15 43.25 19.19
C VAL A 103 -6.89 41.86 19.77
N GLY A 104 -7.57 41.48 20.86
CA GLY A 104 -7.43 40.14 21.41
C GLY A 104 -7.91 39.06 20.44
N ALA A 105 -9.11 39.19 19.89
CA ALA A 105 -9.67 38.25 18.93
C ALA A 105 -8.80 38.12 17.67
N GLY A 106 -8.32 39.23 17.11
CA GLY A 106 -7.44 39.24 15.94
C GLY A 106 -6.10 38.57 16.22
N LEU A 107 -5.46 38.87 17.35
CA LEU A 107 -4.21 38.22 17.74
C LEU A 107 -4.39 36.71 17.93
N GLY A 108 -5.46 36.31 18.63
CA GLY A 108 -5.81 34.92 18.83
C GLY A 108 -6.07 34.20 17.51
N PHE A 109 -6.81 34.83 16.60
CA PHE A 109 -7.13 34.29 15.29
C PHE A 109 -5.88 34.05 14.45
N LEU A 110 -4.97 35.03 14.38
CA LEU A 110 -3.69 34.89 13.67
C LEU A 110 -2.85 33.75 14.27
N MET A 111 -2.76 33.68 15.60
CA MET A 111 -2.04 32.60 16.28
C MET A 111 -2.67 31.23 16.02
N GLY A 112 -4.00 31.14 15.99
CA GLY A 112 -4.72 29.90 15.69
C GLY A 112 -4.45 29.42 14.26
N LEU A 113 -4.48 30.34 13.28
CA LEU A 113 -4.10 30.03 11.90
C LEU A 113 -2.66 29.53 11.82
N MET A 114 -1.70 30.29 12.35
CA MET A 114 -0.28 29.92 12.31
C MET A 114 -0.02 28.59 13.00
N TYR A 115 -0.58 28.38 14.20
CA TYR A 115 -0.40 27.15 14.96
C TYR A 115 -1.00 25.94 14.24
N PHE A 116 -2.19 26.08 13.66
CA PHE A 116 -2.80 25.03 12.86
C PHE A 116 -1.95 24.73 11.62
N THR A 117 -1.52 25.75 10.88
CA THR A 117 -0.66 25.55 9.69
C THR A 117 0.63 24.84 10.07
N VAL A 118 1.27 25.19 11.18
CA VAL A 118 2.50 24.52 11.60
C VAL A 118 2.23 23.09 12.05
N THR A 119 1.23 22.86 12.91
CA THR A 119 1.07 21.57 13.62
C THR A 119 0.18 20.56 12.92
N GLU A 120 -0.84 21.02 12.18
CA GLU A 120 -1.78 20.15 11.48
C GLU A 120 -1.49 20.08 9.99
N TYR A 121 -0.96 21.14 9.37
CA TYR A 121 -0.61 21.12 7.96
C TYR A 121 0.86 20.73 7.75
N LEU A 122 1.82 21.55 8.16
CA LEU A 122 3.24 21.34 7.89
C LEU A 122 3.81 20.12 8.62
N PHE A 123 3.55 19.98 9.92
CA PHE A 123 4.09 18.88 10.72
C PHE A 123 3.55 17.52 10.27
N LYS A 124 2.32 17.48 9.75
CA LYS A 124 1.70 16.26 9.24
C LYS A 124 2.01 15.98 7.77
N HIS A 125 2.34 16.98 6.96
CA HIS A 125 2.64 16.77 5.54
C HIS A 125 4.15 16.72 5.21
N THR A 126 5.04 17.00 6.18
CA THR A 126 6.49 16.93 5.95
C THR A 126 7.07 15.58 6.40
N ALA A 127 7.83 14.92 5.52
CA ALA A 127 8.42 13.60 5.79
C ALA A 127 9.37 13.59 7.01
N PHE A 128 10.13 14.67 7.21
CA PHE A 128 11.05 14.82 8.33
C PHE A 128 10.31 14.81 9.68
N THR A 129 9.27 15.64 9.84
CA THR A 129 8.52 15.76 11.11
C THR A 129 7.68 14.53 11.40
N GLN A 130 7.12 13.88 10.38
CA GLN A 130 6.42 12.61 10.55
C GLN A 130 7.32 11.51 11.14
N THR A 131 8.62 11.52 10.81
CA THR A 131 9.58 10.52 11.32
C THR A 131 9.74 10.64 12.84
N TRP A 132 9.98 11.85 13.32
CA TRP A 132 10.07 12.14 14.76
C TRP A 132 8.74 11.89 15.49
N TRP A 133 7.62 12.22 14.84
CA TRP A 133 6.29 11.96 15.39
C TRP A 133 5.99 10.48 15.59
N LYS A 134 6.30 9.65 14.58
CA LYS A 134 6.19 8.19 14.69
C LYS A 134 7.09 7.65 15.81
N ALA A 135 8.30 8.17 15.95
CA ALA A 135 9.20 7.79 17.04
C ALA A 135 8.62 8.14 18.43
N PHE A 136 8.00 9.30 18.58
CA PHE A 136 7.29 9.70 19.81
C PHE A 136 6.11 8.77 20.12
N LEU A 137 5.26 8.48 19.12
CA LEU A 137 4.12 7.57 19.26
C LEU A 137 4.54 6.13 19.63
N ARG A 138 5.77 5.73 19.29
CA ARG A 138 6.35 4.43 19.68
C ARG A 138 6.89 4.38 21.10
N SER A 139 6.98 5.51 21.80
CA SER A 139 7.45 5.54 23.20
C SER A 139 6.60 4.63 24.10
N SER A 140 7.20 4.08 25.15
CA SER A 140 6.52 3.22 26.12
C SER A 140 5.31 3.90 26.76
N VAL A 141 5.38 5.23 26.93
CA VAL A 141 4.28 6.05 27.45
C VAL A 141 3.11 6.08 26.47
N CYS A 142 3.36 6.39 25.19
CA CYS A 142 2.32 6.41 24.16
C CYS A 142 1.71 5.02 23.94
N ARG A 143 2.52 3.95 24.02
CA ARG A 143 2.05 2.57 23.95
C ARG A 143 1.16 2.20 25.14
N ALA A 144 1.58 2.53 26.36
CA ALA A 144 0.80 2.25 27.57
C ALA A 144 -0.54 3.00 27.57
N LEU A 145 -0.53 4.25 27.11
CA LEU A 145 -1.72 5.11 27.01
C LEU A 145 -2.55 4.86 25.74
N ARG A 146 -2.17 3.89 24.91
CA ARG A 146 -2.83 3.56 23.63
C ARG A 146 -3.07 4.76 22.74
N VAL A 147 -2.05 5.60 22.65
CA VAL A 147 -2.11 6.85 21.93
C VAL A 147 -2.13 6.56 20.43
N CYS A 148 -3.18 7.04 19.75
CA CYS A 148 -3.33 6.96 18.31
C CYS A 148 -3.50 8.33 17.64
N ASP A 149 -3.04 8.42 16.39
CA ASP A 149 -3.24 9.60 15.54
C ASP A 149 -4.07 9.24 14.30
N SER A 150 -5.20 9.93 14.14
CA SER A 150 -6.10 9.77 13.00
C SER A 150 -5.48 10.21 11.67
N SER A 151 -4.48 11.10 11.68
CA SER A 151 -3.78 11.48 10.45
C SER A 151 -2.85 10.38 9.91
N LEU A 152 -2.63 9.31 10.69
CA LEU A 152 -1.86 8.13 10.28
C LEU A 152 -2.78 6.91 10.08
N SER A 153 -4.00 7.14 9.57
CA SER A 153 -4.98 6.08 9.29
C SER A 153 -5.32 5.21 10.51
N CYS A 154 -5.46 5.83 11.69
CA CYS A 154 -5.92 5.13 12.89
C CYS A 154 -7.27 4.44 12.62
N PRO A 155 -7.40 3.13 12.92
CA PRO A 155 -8.65 2.41 12.74
C PRO A 155 -9.80 3.04 13.54
N LYS A 156 -11.01 3.07 12.95
CA LYS A 156 -12.24 3.44 13.66
C LYS A 156 -12.70 2.25 14.50
N GLY A 157 -12.86 2.46 15.81
CA GLY A 157 -13.18 1.41 16.78
C GLY A 157 -11.92 0.82 17.41
N MET A 158 -11.67 1.14 18.68
CA MET A 158 -10.54 0.61 19.45
C MET A 158 -10.82 -0.84 19.87
N VAL A 159 -10.47 -1.78 19.01
CA VAL A 159 -10.33 -3.21 19.36
C VAL A 159 -8.82 -3.49 19.51
N GLU A 160 -8.43 -4.40 20.40
CA GLU A 160 -7.02 -4.70 20.69
C GLU A 160 -6.20 -5.02 19.43
N SER A 161 -6.82 -5.79 18.53
CA SER A 161 -6.22 -6.20 17.27
C SER A 161 -5.97 -5.03 16.33
N THR A 162 -6.89 -4.07 16.23
CA THR A 162 -6.73 -2.90 15.35
C THR A 162 -5.65 -1.94 15.85
N TYR A 163 -5.52 -1.75 17.17
CA TYR A 163 -4.43 -0.94 17.74
C TYR A 163 -3.05 -1.57 17.47
N SER A 164 -2.92 -2.88 17.69
CA SER A 164 -1.66 -3.60 17.52
C SER A 164 -1.16 -3.55 16.07
N HIS A 165 -2.05 -3.80 15.10
CA HIS A 165 -1.72 -3.67 13.67
C HIS A 165 -1.31 -2.26 13.27
N TRP A 166 -2.01 -1.23 13.78
CA TRP A 166 -1.64 0.16 13.51
C TRP A 166 -0.29 0.53 14.14
N TYR A 167 -0.03 0.09 15.38
CA TYR A 167 1.21 0.35 16.11
C TYR A 167 2.43 -0.30 15.42
N GLU A 168 2.28 -1.53 14.93
CA GLU A 168 3.30 -2.19 14.11
C GLU A 168 3.60 -1.39 12.82
N GLY A 169 2.57 -0.80 12.22
CA GLY A 169 2.68 0.08 11.05
C GLY A 169 3.38 1.42 11.30
N LEU A 170 3.53 1.88 12.55
CA LEU A 170 4.32 3.08 12.88
C LEU A 170 5.82 2.85 12.77
N GLY A 171 6.27 1.58 12.76
CA GLY A 171 7.67 1.23 12.87
C GLY A 171 8.49 1.29 11.59
N THR A 172 7.85 1.58 10.46
CA THR A 172 8.47 1.57 9.13
C THR A 172 8.91 2.99 8.74
N THR A 173 10.19 3.28 9.00
CA THR A 173 10.89 4.41 8.39
C THR A 173 11.03 4.14 6.89
N SER A 174 10.44 5.00 6.05
CA SER A 174 10.74 5.22 4.63
C SER A 174 10.93 3.99 3.71
N LEU A 175 9.89 3.69 2.91
CA LEU A 175 9.99 3.32 1.49
C LEU A 175 11.10 2.30 1.11
N ALA A 176 10.99 1.09 1.65
CA ALA A 176 11.15 -0.10 0.81
C ALA A 176 9.86 -0.88 0.97
N LEU A 177 8.99 -0.81 -0.04
CA LEU A 177 7.93 -1.82 -0.18
C LEU A 177 8.65 -3.17 -0.11
N HIS A 178 8.28 -4.00 0.85
CA HIS A 178 8.92 -5.30 1.01
C HIS A 178 8.58 -6.12 -0.23
N GLY A 179 9.50 -6.97 -0.69
CA GLY A 179 9.25 -7.84 -1.85
C GLY A 179 8.06 -8.80 -1.69
N TRP A 180 7.47 -8.87 -0.49
CA TRP A 180 6.26 -9.63 -0.19
C TRP A 180 4.97 -8.79 -0.26
N ASP A 181 5.09 -7.47 -0.25
CA ASP A 181 3.96 -6.55 -0.30
C ASP A 181 3.40 -6.49 -1.72
N GLY A 182 2.19 -7.03 -1.91
CA GLY A 182 1.51 -7.08 -3.19
C GLY A 182 1.24 -5.71 -3.84
N SER A 183 1.38 -4.61 -3.08
CA SER A 183 1.31 -3.24 -3.60
C SER A 183 2.60 -2.74 -4.25
N HIS A 184 3.70 -3.51 -4.18
CA HIS A 184 4.95 -3.15 -4.84
C HIS A 184 4.73 -3.00 -6.37
N PRO A 185 5.10 -1.86 -6.99
CA PRO A 185 4.87 -1.61 -8.42
C PRO A 185 5.46 -2.68 -9.33
N ALA A 186 6.55 -3.31 -8.91
CA ALA A 186 7.17 -4.40 -9.64
C ALA A 186 6.26 -5.65 -9.75
N HIS A 187 5.41 -5.94 -8.76
CA HIS A 187 4.42 -7.01 -8.90
C HIS A 187 3.33 -6.63 -9.89
N VAL A 188 2.88 -5.37 -9.88
CA VAL A 188 1.90 -4.87 -10.84
C VAL A 188 2.46 -4.91 -12.27
N SER A 189 3.73 -4.57 -12.45
CA SER A 189 4.42 -4.71 -13.74
C SER A 189 4.41 -6.14 -14.27
N MET A 190 4.71 -7.13 -13.42
CA MET A 190 4.66 -8.54 -13.81
C MET A 190 3.23 -9.03 -14.03
N MET A 191 2.26 -8.51 -13.29
CA MET A 191 0.84 -8.83 -13.49
C MET A 191 0.30 -8.27 -14.80
N LEU A 192 0.71 -7.06 -15.19
CA LEU A 192 0.38 -6.50 -16.51
C LEU A 192 0.94 -7.36 -17.64
N ARG A 193 2.16 -7.89 -17.48
CA ARG A 193 2.72 -8.86 -18.43
C ARG A 193 1.97 -10.20 -18.42
N ALA A 194 1.56 -10.69 -17.25
CA ALA A 194 0.72 -11.88 -17.16
C ALA A 194 -0.63 -11.68 -17.87
N LEU A 195 -1.19 -10.46 -17.83
CA LEU A 195 -2.39 -10.10 -18.60
C LEU A 195 -2.15 -10.09 -20.11
N GLU A 196 -1.00 -9.61 -20.60
CA GLU A 196 -0.63 -9.73 -22.01
C GLU A 196 -0.58 -11.20 -22.47
N GLU A 197 0.00 -12.07 -21.65
CA GLU A 197 0.06 -13.49 -21.97
C GLU A 197 -1.33 -14.14 -21.95
N ALA A 198 -2.19 -13.76 -21.00
CA ALA A 198 -3.59 -14.18 -20.99
C ALA A 198 -4.36 -13.70 -22.24
N ASP A 199 -3.95 -12.58 -22.84
CA ASP A 199 -4.54 -12.04 -24.07
C ASP A 199 -4.29 -12.94 -25.28
N HIS A 200 -3.13 -13.60 -25.34
CA HIS A 200 -2.80 -14.59 -26.39
C HIS A 200 -3.70 -15.84 -26.36
N CYS A 201 -4.35 -16.11 -25.23
CA CYS A 201 -5.22 -17.26 -25.09
C CYS A 201 -6.47 -17.16 -25.97
N ALA A 202 -6.77 -18.18 -26.77
CA ALA A 202 -8.03 -18.23 -27.51
C ALA A 202 -9.23 -18.31 -26.55
N ALA A 203 -10.23 -17.46 -26.78
CA ALA A 203 -11.43 -17.38 -25.98
C ALA A 203 -12.32 -18.61 -26.19
N VAL A 204 -12.72 -19.28 -25.11
CA VAL A 204 -13.64 -20.43 -25.13
C VAL A 204 -14.68 -20.28 -24.03
N LYS A 205 -15.90 -20.77 -24.27
CA LYS A 205 -17.03 -20.65 -23.32
C LYS A 205 -16.86 -21.50 -22.06
N THR A 206 -16.08 -22.57 -22.15
CA THR A 206 -16.02 -23.63 -21.12
C THR A 206 -14.83 -23.51 -20.17
N ALA A 207 -13.92 -22.55 -20.38
CA ALA A 207 -12.71 -22.43 -19.58
C ALA A 207 -12.16 -21.00 -19.55
N PHE A 208 -11.56 -20.62 -18.42
CA PHE A 208 -10.96 -19.31 -18.23
C PHE A 208 -9.68 -19.12 -19.06
N SER A 209 -9.40 -17.85 -19.39
CA SER A 209 -8.15 -17.41 -20.04
C SER A 209 -7.22 -16.82 -18.98
N VAL A 210 -6.18 -17.56 -18.62
CA VAL A 210 -5.24 -17.19 -17.55
C VAL A 210 -3.86 -17.00 -18.15
N GLY A 211 -3.08 -16.09 -17.57
CA GLY A 211 -1.68 -15.87 -17.90
C GLY A 211 -0.81 -15.97 -16.66
N CYS A 212 0.45 -16.34 -16.85
CA CYS A 212 1.42 -16.61 -15.80
C CYS A 212 2.82 -16.11 -16.21
N VAL A 213 3.57 -15.61 -15.23
CA VAL A 213 4.98 -15.23 -15.36
C VAL A 213 5.77 -15.79 -14.19
N LEU A 214 6.88 -16.48 -14.48
CA LEU A 214 7.89 -16.84 -13.49
C LEU A 214 9.03 -15.84 -13.59
N ALA A 215 9.39 -15.21 -12.46
CA ALA A 215 10.44 -14.21 -12.41
C ALA A 215 11.41 -14.45 -11.25
N ILE A 216 12.67 -14.05 -11.45
CA ILE A 216 13.71 -14.02 -10.42
C ILE A 216 13.95 -12.57 -9.98
N ASN A 217 14.24 -12.33 -8.70
CA ASN A 217 14.68 -11.01 -8.27
C ASN A 217 16.10 -10.76 -8.80
N GLY A 218 16.30 -9.69 -9.57
CA GLY A 218 17.56 -9.36 -10.22
C GLY A 218 18.74 -9.31 -9.26
N LYS A 219 18.52 -8.91 -8.00
CA LYS A 219 19.56 -8.93 -6.96
C LYS A 219 20.11 -10.34 -6.69
N GLN A 220 19.28 -11.38 -6.79
CA GLN A 220 19.73 -12.77 -6.59
C GLN A 220 20.58 -13.31 -7.73
N LEU A 221 20.59 -12.65 -8.88
CA LEU A 221 21.52 -13.00 -9.95
C LEU A 221 22.94 -12.55 -9.64
N ASP A 222 23.08 -11.43 -8.92
CA ASP A 222 24.36 -10.83 -8.54
C ASP A 222 24.86 -11.36 -7.19
N ASP A 223 23.95 -11.53 -6.23
CA ASP A 223 24.23 -12.05 -4.89
C ASP A 223 23.10 -13.00 -4.44
N VAL A 224 23.40 -14.29 -4.40
CA VAL A 224 22.43 -15.33 -3.98
C VAL A 224 22.00 -15.17 -2.52
N SER A 225 22.84 -14.56 -1.68
CA SER A 225 22.53 -14.28 -0.28
C SER A 225 21.72 -13.01 -0.08
N ALA A 226 21.46 -12.25 -1.15
CA ALA A 226 20.66 -11.04 -1.10
C ALA A 226 19.28 -11.30 -0.50
N ASP A 227 18.88 -10.42 0.41
CA ASP A 227 17.58 -10.46 1.04
C ASP A 227 16.46 -10.31 0.01
N TRP A 228 15.69 -11.40 -0.17
CA TRP A 228 14.52 -11.45 -1.05
C TRP A 228 13.39 -10.53 -0.58
N SER A 229 13.32 -10.24 0.73
CA SER A 229 12.27 -9.42 1.33
C SER A 229 12.47 -7.92 1.11
N GLY A 230 13.66 -7.51 0.68
CA GLY A 230 13.99 -6.11 0.39
C GLY A 230 13.43 -5.61 -0.95
N ARG A 231 14.15 -4.68 -1.58
CA ARG A 231 13.77 -4.11 -2.90
C ARG A 231 13.59 -5.20 -3.95
N MET A 232 12.42 -5.23 -4.59
CA MET A 232 12.09 -6.21 -5.63
C MET A 232 12.32 -5.68 -7.04
N GLU A 233 13.13 -6.41 -7.82
CA GLU A 233 13.37 -6.21 -9.26
C GLU A 233 13.09 -7.53 -9.98
N PRO A 234 11.83 -7.89 -10.24
CA PRO A 234 11.49 -9.16 -10.86
C PRO A 234 11.88 -9.11 -12.33
N LEU A 235 12.62 -10.12 -12.77
CA LEU A 235 13.04 -10.31 -14.15
C LEU A 235 12.41 -11.61 -14.66
N ALA A 236 11.58 -11.49 -15.69
CA ALA A 236 10.83 -12.60 -16.26
C ALA A 236 11.80 -13.62 -16.87
N LEU A 237 11.70 -14.86 -16.38
CA LEU A 237 12.43 -16.02 -16.89
C LEU A 237 11.62 -16.73 -17.97
N THR A 238 10.35 -17.00 -17.67
CA THR A 238 9.43 -17.69 -18.58
C THR A 238 8.01 -17.22 -18.32
N THR A 239 7.21 -17.15 -19.37
CA THR A 239 5.78 -16.87 -19.29
C THR A 239 4.95 -18.12 -19.57
N GLY A 240 3.64 -18.05 -19.42
CA GLY A 240 2.73 -19.10 -19.84
C GLY A 240 1.31 -18.59 -19.94
N PHE A 241 0.50 -19.16 -20.82
CA PHE A 241 -0.94 -18.90 -20.84
C PHE A 241 -1.75 -20.19 -20.99
N SER A 242 -3.02 -20.16 -20.60
CA SER A 242 -3.92 -21.31 -20.68
C SER A 242 -3.94 -21.88 -22.10
N ARG A 243 -3.79 -23.20 -22.23
CA ARG A 243 -3.81 -23.91 -23.52
C ARG A 243 -2.69 -23.51 -24.50
N GLU A 244 -1.60 -22.92 -24.00
CA GLU A 244 -0.42 -22.63 -24.82
C GLU A 244 0.27 -23.93 -25.29
N LEU A 245 0.50 -24.86 -24.36
CA LEU A 245 1.09 -26.17 -24.66
C LEU A 245 -0.01 -27.18 -25.01
N PRO A 246 0.30 -28.21 -25.84
CA PRO A 246 -0.68 -29.21 -26.26
C PRO A 246 -1.43 -29.84 -25.07
N GLY A 247 -2.75 -29.98 -25.22
CA GLY A 247 -3.63 -30.54 -24.20
C GLY A 247 -4.34 -29.47 -23.36
N ASN A 248 -5.07 -29.92 -22.34
CA ASN A 248 -5.78 -29.03 -21.42
C ASN A 248 -4.79 -28.52 -20.35
N THR A 249 -3.89 -27.62 -20.74
CA THR A 249 -2.85 -27.06 -19.86
C THR A 249 -3.28 -25.72 -19.28
N HIS A 250 -2.92 -25.48 -18.02
CA HIS A 250 -3.11 -24.18 -17.36
C HIS A 250 -1.88 -23.29 -17.53
N ALA A 251 -2.03 -21.98 -17.33
CA ALA A 251 -0.95 -21.01 -17.52
C ALA A 251 0.29 -21.30 -16.66
N GLU A 252 0.07 -21.67 -15.40
CA GLU A 252 1.12 -22.00 -14.43
C GLU A 252 1.88 -23.27 -14.85
N GLU A 253 1.16 -24.26 -15.36
CA GLU A 253 1.74 -25.49 -15.92
C GLU A 253 2.62 -25.18 -17.13
N CYS A 254 2.14 -24.37 -18.08
CA CYS A 254 2.90 -23.96 -19.26
C CYS A 254 4.20 -23.22 -18.89
N ALA A 255 4.12 -22.26 -17.96
CA ALA A 255 5.27 -21.49 -17.52
C ALA A 255 6.32 -22.37 -16.82
N MET A 256 5.91 -23.20 -15.87
CA MET A 256 6.81 -24.10 -15.14
C MET A 256 7.47 -25.13 -16.06
N GLU A 257 6.71 -25.74 -16.97
CA GLU A 257 7.24 -26.73 -17.92
C GLU A 257 8.32 -26.12 -18.82
N LYS A 258 8.09 -24.90 -19.34
CA LYS A 258 9.09 -24.17 -20.13
C LYS A 258 10.35 -23.88 -19.32
N LEU A 259 10.23 -23.45 -18.06
CA LEU A 259 11.38 -23.18 -17.20
C LEU A 259 12.17 -24.46 -16.88
N VAL A 260 11.48 -25.56 -16.59
CA VAL A 260 12.11 -26.86 -16.33
C VAL A 260 12.91 -27.33 -17.55
N ARG A 261 12.33 -27.23 -18.76
CA ARG A 261 13.04 -27.56 -20.00
C ARG A 261 14.26 -26.68 -20.24
N TYR A 262 14.15 -25.38 -19.95
CA TYR A 262 15.27 -24.45 -20.06
C TYR A 262 16.39 -24.75 -19.05
N CYS A 263 16.04 -25.14 -17.82
CA CYS A 263 17.02 -25.54 -16.82
C CYS A 263 17.69 -26.87 -17.17
N ALA A 264 16.98 -27.79 -17.82
CA ALA A 264 17.53 -29.07 -18.26
C ALA A 264 18.64 -28.92 -19.32
N THR A 265 18.70 -27.79 -20.04
CA THR A 265 19.77 -27.49 -20.99
C THR A 265 20.95 -26.72 -20.38
N THR A 266 20.96 -26.50 -19.05
CA THR A 266 22.08 -25.85 -18.35
C THR A 266 23.34 -26.71 -18.48
N PRO A 267 24.43 -26.22 -19.13
CA PRO A 267 25.63 -27.02 -19.41
C PRO A 267 26.25 -27.63 -18.14
N GLU A 268 26.25 -26.88 -17.05
CA GLU A 268 26.77 -27.31 -15.77
C GLU A 268 25.95 -28.47 -15.18
N ALA A 269 24.63 -28.52 -15.44
CA ALA A 269 23.74 -29.56 -14.93
C ALA A 269 23.97 -30.92 -15.61
N VAL A 270 24.38 -30.92 -16.88
CA VAL A 270 24.59 -32.14 -17.69
C VAL A 270 25.80 -32.97 -17.21
N SER A 271 26.76 -32.35 -16.53
CA SER A 271 28.02 -32.99 -16.10
C SER A 271 28.08 -33.40 -14.62
N SER A 272 27.11 -32.94 -13.80
CA SER A 272 27.18 -33.09 -12.34
C SER A 272 26.74 -34.50 -11.87
N HIS A 273 27.70 -35.26 -11.34
CA HIS A 273 27.48 -36.64 -10.84
C HIS A 273 26.75 -36.73 -9.48
N SER A 274 26.23 -35.62 -8.92
CA SER A 274 25.37 -35.66 -7.72
C SER A 274 24.35 -34.51 -7.68
N VAL A 275 23.29 -34.61 -8.49
CA VAL A 275 22.10 -33.72 -8.41
C VAL A 275 21.55 -33.61 -6.98
N SER A 276 21.73 -34.66 -6.16
CA SER A 276 21.35 -34.70 -4.75
C SER A 276 22.11 -33.72 -3.86
N GLU A 277 23.39 -33.45 -4.12
CA GLU A 277 24.16 -32.46 -3.35
C GLU A 277 23.83 -31.03 -3.78
N VAL A 278 23.65 -30.83 -5.09
CA VAL A 278 23.22 -29.53 -5.63
C VAL A 278 21.92 -29.09 -4.98
N ARG A 279 20.95 -30.00 -4.84
CA ARG A 279 19.64 -29.72 -4.21
C ARG A 279 19.71 -29.30 -2.73
N LYS A 280 20.82 -29.53 -2.04
CA LYS A 280 21.03 -29.10 -0.64
C LYS A 280 21.60 -27.68 -0.53
N ARG A 281 22.05 -27.09 -1.65
CA ARG A 281 22.59 -25.74 -1.66
C ARG A 281 21.49 -24.70 -1.48
N THR A 282 21.87 -23.50 -1.04
CA THR A 282 20.96 -22.34 -0.99
C THR A 282 20.32 -22.13 -2.37
N PRO A 283 18.98 -22.15 -2.45
CA PRO A 283 18.27 -22.03 -3.72
C PRO A 283 18.32 -20.62 -4.28
N LEU A 284 18.07 -20.52 -5.59
CA LEU A 284 17.62 -19.28 -6.22
C LEU A 284 16.11 -19.19 -6.05
N TYR A 285 15.63 -18.08 -5.48
CA TYR A 285 14.23 -17.88 -5.24
C TYR A 285 13.56 -17.28 -6.47
N ILE A 286 12.33 -17.70 -6.73
CA ILE A 286 11.52 -17.19 -7.83
C ILE A 286 10.11 -16.83 -7.33
N ALA A 287 9.52 -15.84 -7.99
CA ALA A 287 8.13 -15.44 -7.82
C ALA A 287 7.31 -15.94 -9.02
N LEU A 288 6.11 -16.44 -8.73
CA LEU A 288 5.10 -16.80 -9.71
C LEU A 288 3.99 -15.75 -9.69
N TYR A 289 3.75 -15.13 -10.82
CA TYR A 289 2.66 -14.17 -11.04
C TYR A 289 1.60 -14.84 -11.88
N THR A 290 0.36 -14.86 -11.44
CA THR A 290 -0.75 -15.46 -12.18
C THR A 290 -1.95 -14.53 -12.18
N THR A 291 -2.63 -14.37 -13.31
CA THR A 291 -3.79 -13.48 -13.41
C THR A 291 -4.97 -13.97 -12.57
N MET A 292 -5.00 -15.26 -12.21
CA MET A 292 -6.06 -15.87 -11.41
C MET A 292 -5.44 -16.79 -10.33
N GLU A 293 -6.11 -16.93 -9.18
CA GLU A 293 -5.68 -17.86 -8.12
C GLU A 293 -5.40 -19.27 -8.66
N PRO A 294 -4.26 -19.90 -8.30
CA PRO A 294 -3.95 -21.25 -8.75
C PRO A 294 -5.00 -22.25 -8.29
N CYS A 295 -5.50 -23.07 -9.22
CA CYS A 295 -6.56 -24.01 -8.88
C CYS A 295 -6.12 -25.05 -7.83
N SER A 296 -7.03 -25.35 -6.90
CA SER A 296 -6.85 -26.41 -5.88
C SER A 296 -7.35 -27.77 -6.34
N GLU A 297 -8.32 -27.79 -7.26
CA GLU A 297 -8.93 -28.98 -7.85
C GLU A 297 -9.16 -28.74 -9.35
N ARG A 298 -9.25 -29.81 -10.16
CA ARG A 298 -9.52 -29.72 -11.59
C ARG A 298 -10.61 -30.69 -12.00
N LEU A 299 -11.63 -30.18 -12.68
CA LEU A 299 -12.73 -31.00 -13.24
C LEU A 299 -12.22 -32.04 -14.25
N SER A 300 -11.11 -31.75 -14.94
CA SER A 300 -10.47 -32.67 -15.88
C SER A 300 -9.74 -33.85 -15.21
N GLY A 301 -9.60 -33.88 -13.88
CA GLY A 301 -8.82 -34.88 -13.16
C GLY A 301 -7.29 -34.70 -13.22
N ASN A 302 -6.79 -33.84 -14.11
CA ASN A 302 -5.38 -33.44 -14.15
C ASN A 302 -4.89 -32.84 -12.82
N VAL A 303 -3.57 -32.87 -12.59
CA VAL A 303 -2.95 -32.29 -11.39
C VAL A 303 -3.24 -30.78 -11.29
N PRO A 304 -3.83 -30.29 -10.17
CA PRO A 304 -4.09 -28.89 -9.91
C PRO A 304 -2.83 -28.02 -9.82
N CYS A 305 -2.96 -26.72 -10.10
CA CYS A 305 -1.82 -25.81 -10.18
C CYS A 305 -1.14 -25.61 -8.82
N ALA A 306 -1.91 -25.53 -7.72
CA ALA A 306 -1.35 -25.47 -6.38
C ALA A 306 -0.45 -26.68 -6.09
N GLN A 307 -0.88 -27.89 -6.45
CA GLN A 307 -0.07 -29.11 -6.27
C GLN A 307 1.17 -29.12 -7.18
N ARG A 308 1.07 -28.57 -8.40
CA ARG A 308 2.23 -28.46 -9.30
C ARG A 308 3.30 -27.52 -8.76
N ILE A 309 2.91 -26.41 -8.14
CA ILE A 309 3.84 -25.47 -7.47
C ILE A 309 4.57 -26.18 -6.32
N LEU A 310 3.84 -26.97 -5.52
CA LEU A 310 4.45 -27.77 -4.45
C LEU A 310 5.40 -28.83 -5.01
N ALA A 311 4.99 -29.58 -6.04
CA ALA A 311 5.83 -30.58 -6.68
C ALA A 311 7.09 -29.97 -7.32
N PHE A 312 7.00 -28.76 -7.87
CA PHE A 312 8.13 -27.99 -8.35
C PHE A 312 9.13 -27.73 -7.22
N ASN A 313 8.67 -27.31 -6.05
CA ASN A 313 9.53 -27.06 -4.88
C ASN A 313 10.09 -28.33 -4.25
N GLU A 314 9.37 -29.45 -4.30
CA GLU A 314 9.84 -30.76 -3.81
C GLU A 314 10.92 -31.35 -4.72
N ARG A 315 10.82 -31.13 -6.03
CA ARG A 315 11.76 -31.62 -7.05
C ARG A 315 12.27 -30.45 -7.89
N PRO A 316 13.04 -29.52 -7.29
CA PRO A 316 13.39 -28.29 -7.95
C PRO A 316 14.31 -28.55 -9.16
N PRO A 317 14.06 -27.87 -10.30
CA PRO A 317 15.05 -27.82 -11.37
C PRO A 317 16.30 -27.11 -10.86
N VAL A 318 17.45 -27.43 -11.46
CA VAL A 318 18.73 -26.84 -11.08
C VAL A 318 19.27 -26.01 -12.24
N SER A 319 19.82 -24.83 -11.93
CA SER A 319 20.49 -23.97 -12.91
C SER A 319 21.49 -23.05 -12.23
N THR A 320 22.11 -22.16 -13.00
CA THR A 320 23.04 -21.14 -12.50
C THR A 320 22.46 -19.75 -12.77
N ALA A 321 22.80 -18.74 -11.96
CA ALA A 321 22.35 -17.37 -12.21
C ALA A 321 22.85 -16.88 -13.59
N ALA A 322 24.07 -17.26 -13.97
CA ALA A 322 24.66 -16.94 -15.27
C ALA A 322 23.96 -17.62 -16.47
N TRP A 323 23.35 -18.80 -16.28
CA TRP A 323 22.55 -19.44 -17.31
C TRP A 323 21.17 -18.77 -17.40
N LEU A 324 20.49 -18.61 -16.27
CA LEU A 324 19.19 -17.95 -16.19
C LEU A 324 19.24 -16.54 -16.77
N SER A 325 20.32 -15.79 -16.54
CA SER A 325 20.48 -14.43 -17.05
C SER A 325 20.43 -14.32 -18.58
N ARG A 326 20.76 -15.40 -19.31
CA ARG A 326 20.68 -15.44 -20.78
C ARG A 326 19.25 -15.59 -21.30
N GLY A 327 18.40 -16.24 -20.50
CA GLY A 327 16.99 -16.48 -20.79
C GLY A 327 16.05 -15.36 -20.36
N ILE A 328 16.56 -14.35 -19.64
CA ILE A 328 15.75 -13.21 -19.18
C ILE A 328 15.12 -12.48 -20.37
N MET A 329 13.80 -12.35 -20.30
CA MET A 329 13.01 -11.73 -21.36
C MET A 329 13.13 -10.19 -21.32
N ASP A 330 13.47 -9.62 -20.17
CA ASP A 330 13.60 -8.18 -19.90
C ASP A 330 14.98 -7.61 -20.28
N LYS A 331 15.44 -7.88 -21.51
CA LYS A 331 16.80 -7.52 -21.97
C LYS A 331 17.11 -6.02 -21.95
N GLN A 332 16.10 -5.16 -21.94
CA GLN A 332 16.26 -3.69 -21.91
C GLN A 332 16.29 -3.12 -20.48
N ALA A 333 15.76 -3.85 -19.49
CA ALA A 333 15.71 -3.41 -18.09
C ALA A 333 16.93 -3.87 -17.27
N THR A 334 17.84 -4.63 -17.88
CA THR A 334 18.97 -5.25 -17.19
C THR A 334 20.24 -4.43 -17.34
N HIS A 335 20.72 -3.86 -16.22
CA HIS A 335 22.07 -3.33 -16.11
C HIS A 335 23.10 -4.41 -16.47
N THR A 336 24.25 -4.03 -17.03
CA THR A 336 25.34 -4.96 -17.31
C THR A 336 25.84 -5.58 -15.99
N ARG A 337 25.46 -6.83 -15.74
CA ARG A 337 25.85 -7.58 -14.53
C ARG A 337 27.24 -8.17 -14.70
N THR A 338 28.18 -7.72 -13.87
CA THR A 338 29.59 -8.13 -13.95
C THR A 338 29.94 -9.34 -13.07
N SER A 339 29.10 -9.66 -12.09
CA SER A 339 29.36 -10.70 -11.07
C SER A 339 28.25 -11.74 -10.97
N LEU A 340 27.93 -12.43 -12.06
CA LEU A 340 26.90 -13.48 -12.07
C LEU A 340 27.41 -14.77 -11.42
N ASP A 341 26.60 -15.35 -10.52
CA ASP A 341 26.89 -16.66 -9.93
C ASP A 341 26.82 -17.79 -10.98
N ARG A 342 27.88 -18.59 -11.05
CA ARG A 342 28.00 -19.76 -11.94
C ARG A 342 27.82 -21.09 -11.20
N THR A 343 27.54 -21.05 -9.90
CA THR A 343 27.31 -22.28 -9.14
C THR A 343 25.91 -22.83 -9.42
N LEU A 344 25.83 -24.14 -9.64
CA LEU A 344 24.56 -24.84 -9.76
C LEU A 344 23.78 -24.78 -8.45
N ARG A 345 22.51 -24.40 -8.54
CA ARG A 345 21.58 -24.25 -7.43
C ARG A 345 20.17 -24.70 -7.81
N PRO A 346 19.39 -25.20 -6.85
CA PRO A 346 17.98 -25.48 -7.05
C PRO A 346 17.19 -24.18 -7.16
N LEU A 347 16.15 -24.16 -7.99
CA LEU A 347 15.19 -23.07 -8.03
C LEU A 347 14.03 -23.35 -7.08
N ARG A 348 13.54 -22.35 -6.36
CA ARG A 348 12.41 -22.51 -5.44
C ARG A 348 11.41 -21.36 -5.57
N ILE A 349 10.15 -21.69 -5.80
CA ILE A 349 9.05 -20.71 -5.78
C ILE A 349 8.77 -20.38 -4.31
N VAL A 350 8.95 -19.13 -3.94
CA VAL A 350 8.68 -18.66 -2.56
C VAL A 350 7.53 -17.68 -2.47
N LEU A 351 7.18 -17.06 -3.59
CA LEU A 351 6.13 -16.06 -3.68
C LEU A 351 5.19 -16.38 -4.83
N VAL A 352 3.90 -16.38 -4.55
CA VAL A 352 2.81 -16.40 -5.54
C VAL A 352 2.05 -15.09 -5.42
N VAL A 353 1.99 -14.35 -6.52
CA VAL A 353 1.19 -13.14 -6.65
C VAL A 353 0.02 -13.42 -7.58
N GLN A 354 -1.19 -13.23 -7.10
CA GLN A 354 -2.41 -13.47 -7.88
C GLN A 354 -3.15 -12.17 -8.22
N GLY A 355 -3.75 -12.11 -9.42
CA GLY A 355 -4.51 -10.95 -9.89
C GLY A 355 -5.92 -10.88 -9.31
N VAL A 356 -6.70 -11.94 -9.54
CA VAL A 356 -8.04 -12.12 -8.95
C VAL A 356 -8.12 -13.44 -8.19
N ARG A 357 -8.91 -13.45 -7.12
CA ARG A 357 -9.23 -14.70 -6.40
C ARG A 357 -10.19 -15.54 -7.21
N GLU A 358 -10.21 -16.84 -6.96
CA GLU A 358 -11.20 -17.70 -7.61
C GLU A 358 -12.63 -17.26 -7.16
N PRO A 359 -13.63 -17.19 -8.07
CA PRO A 359 -15.00 -16.82 -7.69
C PRO A 359 -15.56 -17.75 -6.61
N ASP A 360 -16.41 -17.24 -5.72
CA ASP A 360 -16.96 -17.99 -4.57
C ASP A 360 -17.75 -19.26 -4.95
N ASP A 361 -18.16 -19.39 -6.22
CA ASP A 361 -18.81 -20.57 -6.79
C ASP A 361 -17.85 -21.78 -6.96
N PHE A 362 -16.53 -21.54 -6.84
CA PHE A 362 -15.46 -22.54 -6.88
C PHE A 362 -14.78 -22.65 -5.50
N VAL A 363 -14.25 -23.84 -5.23
CA VAL A 363 -13.84 -24.37 -3.91
C VAL A 363 -13.06 -23.38 -3.01
N GLN A 364 -13.73 -22.89 -1.96
CA GLN A 364 -13.25 -22.12 -0.78
C GLN A 364 -11.71 -22.12 -0.52
N CYS A 365 -10.95 -21.21 -1.14
CA CYS A 365 -9.58 -20.79 -0.76
C CYS A 365 -8.58 -21.92 -0.38
N LYS A 366 -8.75 -23.15 -0.88
CA LYS A 366 -7.91 -24.29 -0.47
C LYS A 366 -6.47 -24.14 -0.96
N ALA A 367 -6.28 -23.62 -2.18
CA ALA A 367 -4.98 -23.44 -2.80
C ALA A 367 -4.08 -22.49 -1.99
N THR A 368 -4.58 -21.31 -1.66
CA THR A 368 -3.86 -20.33 -0.84
C THR A 368 -3.41 -20.93 0.50
N ARG A 369 -4.26 -21.73 1.16
CA ARG A 369 -3.91 -22.40 2.43
C ARG A 369 -2.82 -23.47 2.22
N MET A 370 -2.92 -24.28 1.17
CA MET A 370 -1.92 -25.31 0.85
C MET A 370 -0.54 -24.71 0.59
N LEU A 371 -0.48 -23.63 -0.19
CA LEU A 371 0.78 -22.96 -0.52
C LEU A 371 1.42 -22.34 0.73
N ARG A 372 0.64 -21.63 1.55
CA ARG A 372 1.14 -21.04 2.80
C ARG A 372 1.62 -22.09 3.81
N ALA A 373 0.94 -23.23 3.90
CA ALA A 373 1.37 -24.34 4.75
C ALA A 373 2.72 -24.94 4.32
N ALA A 374 3.10 -24.79 3.05
CA ALA A 374 4.37 -25.22 2.49
C ALA A 374 5.41 -24.09 2.40
N ASP A 375 5.24 -23.02 3.17
CA ASP A 375 6.17 -21.88 3.20
C ASP A 375 6.30 -21.16 1.85
N VAL A 376 5.21 -21.11 1.08
CA VAL A 376 5.06 -20.27 -0.10
C VAL A 376 4.14 -19.12 0.24
N HIS A 377 4.67 -17.89 0.21
CA HIS A 377 3.88 -16.70 0.45
C HIS A 377 2.89 -16.48 -0.68
N VAL A 378 1.65 -16.14 -0.35
CA VAL A 378 0.61 -15.83 -1.34
C VAL A 378 0.05 -14.46 -1.04
N THR A 379 0.17 -13.56 -2.01
CA THR A 379 -0.31 -12.18 -1.95
C THR A 379 -1.10 -11.83 -3.21
N GLN A 380 -1.91 -10.79 -3.14
CA GLN A 380 -2.66 -10.29 -4.30
C GLN A 380 -1.94 -9.05 -4.85
N ALA A 381 -1.84 -8.91 -6.17
CA ALA A 381 -1.31 -7.68 -6.76
C ALA A 381 -2.33 -6.56 -6.53
N VAL A 382 -1.95 -5.52 -5.79
CA VAL A 382 -2.82 -4.39 -5.47
C VAL A 382 -2.22 -3.10 -6.04
N PRO A 383 -2.72 -2.59 -7.18
CA PRO A 383 -2.22 -1.34 -7.72
C PRO A 383 -2.47 -0.17 -6.76
N THR A 384 -1.51 0.76 -6.67
CA THR A 384 -1.67 2.00 -5.88
C THR A 384 -2.12 3.18 -6.74
N GLY A 385 -2.35 2.96 -8.04
CA GLY A 385 -2.59 3.98 -9.05
C GLY A 385 -2.85 3.36 -10.42
N SER A 386 -3.03 4.22 -11.44
CA SER A 386 -3.00 3.79 -12.84
C SER A 386 -1.57 3.38 -13.25
N PRO A 387 -1.40 2.54 -14.30
CA PRO A 387 -0.07 2.20 -14.81
C PRO A 387 0.80 3.45 -15.05
N ALA A 388 0.23 4.50 -15.67
CA ALA A 388 0.93 5.75 -15.91
C ALA A 388 1.41 6.45 -14.63
N THR A 389 0.56 6.53 -13.59
CA THR A 389 0.95 7.13 -12.30
C THR A 389 2.02 6.31 -11.56
N MET A 390 2.07 5.01 -11.82
CA MET A 390 3.07 4.09 -11.26
C MET A 390 4.36 4.04 -12.08
N GLY A 391 4.45 4.80 -13.18
CA GLY A 391 5.59 4.76 -14.11
C GLY A 391 5.70 3.47 -14.91
N LEU A 392 4.60 2.72 -15.05
CA LEU A 392 4.52 1.46 -15.76
C LEU A 392 3.97 1.65 -17.18
N ALA A 393 4.50 0.88 -18.12
CA ALA A 393 3.93 0.80 -19.45
C ALA A 393 2.56 0.09 -19.40
N CYS A 394 1.57 0.65 -20.08
CA CYS A 394 0.27 0.03 -20.21
C CYS A 394 0.32 -1.00 -21.37
N PRO A 395 -0.07 -2.25 -21.14
CA PRO A 395 -0.08 -3.26 -22.20
C PRO A 395 -1.16 -2.97 -23.25
N SER A 396 -0.87 -3.28 -24.51
CA SER A 396 -1.82 -3.15 -25.61
C SER A 396 -2.67 -4.42 -25.73
N LEU A 397 -3.65 -4.58 -24.84
CA LEU A 397 -4.54 -5.75 -24.81
C LEU A 397 -5.58 -5.67 -25.95
N THR A 398 -5.75 -6.77 -26.68
CA THR A 398 -6.68 -6.90 -27.81
C THR A 398 -8.06 -7.36 -27.37
N SER A 399 -8.15 -8.20 -26.33
CA SER A 399 -9.42 -8.79 -25.89
C SER A 399 -10.22 -7.90 -24.96
N ILE A 400 -9.57 -7.04 -24.17
CA ILE A 400 -10.23 -6.15 -23.20
C ILE A 400 -9.56 -4.78 -23.16
N ALA A 401 -10.34 -3.72 -22.92
CA ALA A 401 -9.78 -2.41 -22.57
C ALA A 401 -9.46 -2.34 -21.08
N LEU A 402 -8.29 -1.82 -20.70
CA LEU A 402 -7.98 -1.51 -19.30
C LEU A 402 -8.72 -0.24 -18.87
N HIS A 403 -9.59 -0.37 -17.87
CA HIS A 403 -10.32 0.74 -17.28
C HIS A 403 -9.82 0.98 -15.86
N VAL A 404 -9.25 2.16 -15.60
CA VAL A 404 -8.80 2.55 -14.25
C VAL A 404 -9.81 3.53 -13.65
N PRO A 405 -10.60 3.12 -12.65
CA PRO A 405 -11.52 4.02 -11.97
C PRO A 405 -10.74 5.10 -11.22
N GLY A 406 -11.17 6.36 -11.33
CA GLY A 406 -10.51 7.48 -10.64
C GLY A 406 -10.67 7.46 -9.11
N GLU A 407 -11.70 6.78 -8.59
CA GLU A 407 -12.02 6.76 -7.14
C GLU A 407 -11.46 5.55 -6.39
N THR A 408 -11.19 4.43 -7.09
CA THR A 408 -10.69 3.17 -6.50
C THR A 408 -9.58 2.57 -7.39
N PRO A 409 -8.40 3.22 -7.46
CA PRO A 409 -7.28 2.75 -8.27
C PRO A 409 -6.72 1.39 -7.83
N GLU A 410 -7.15 0.85 -6.69
CA GLU A 410 -6.74 -0.45 -6.17
C GLU A 410 -7.49 -1.65 -6.77
N VAL A 411 -8.64 -1.42 -7.41
CA VAL A 411 -9.53 -2.52 -7.86
C VAL A 411 -9.40 -2.84 -9.35
N TRP A 412 -8.87 -1.90 -10.16
CA TRP A 412 -8.88 -2.06 -11.63
C TRP A 412 -8.14 -3.30 -12.11
N LEU A 413 -7.07 -3.69 -11.42
CA LEU A 413 -6.26 -4.84 -11.82
C LEU A 413 -7.00 -6.15 -11.58
N GLU A 414 -7.72 -6.24 -10.46
CA GLU A 414 -8.57 -7.37 -10.14
C GLU A 414 -9.71 -7.49 -11.18
N ASP A 415 -10.38 -6.37 -11.50
CA ASP A 415 -11.42 -6.33 -12.55
C ASP A 415 -10.86 -6.73 -13.93
N ALA A 416 -9.69 -6.20 -14.30
CA ALA A 416 -9.03 -6.54 -15.56
C ALA A 416 -8.71 -8.04 -15.64
N CYS A 417 -8.18 -8.62 -14.56
CA CYS A 417 -7.93 -10.06 -14.47
C CYS A 417 -9.21 -10.88 -14.59
N LEU A 418 -10.29 -10.47 -13.93
CA LEU A 418 -11.58 -11.16 -13.99
C LEU A 418 -12.21 -11.11 -15.39
N ARG A 419 -12.20 -9.93 -16.03
CA ARG A 419 -12.71 -9.76 -17.40
C ARG A 419 -11.86 -10.52 -18.42
N MET A 420 -10.53 -10.50 -18.27
CA MET A 420 -9.64 -11.29 -19.10
C MET A 420 -9.92 -12.79 -18.96
N ALA A 421 -10.06 -13.28 -17.73
CA ALA A 421 -10.41 -14.67 -17.45
C ALA A 421 -11.70 -15.09 -18.16
N ARG A 422 -12.71 -14.21 -18.19
CA ARG A 422 -14.03 -14.45 -18.75
C ARG A 422 -14.24 -13.96 -20.19
N LYS A 423 -13.20 -13.59 -20.93
CA LYS A 423 -13.34 -13.00 -22.27
C LYS A 423 -14.09 -13.85 -23.32
N GLY A 424 -14.29 -15.15 -23.06
CA GLY A 424 -15.05 -16.06 -23.91
C GLY A 424 -16.44 -16.43 -23.41
N GLN A 425 -16.89 -15.86 -22.28
CA GLN A 425 -18.16 -16.20 -21.62
C GLN A 425 -19.26 -15.18 -21.90
#